data_AF-A0A167G305-F1
#
_entry.id   AF-A0A167G305-F1
#
_cell.length_a   1.000
_cell.length_b   1.000
_cell.length_c   1.000
_cell.angle_alpha   90.00
_cell.angle_beta   90.00
_cell.angle_gamma   90.00
#
_symmetry.space_group_name_H-M   'P 1'
#
loop_
_entity.id
_entity.type
_entity.pdbx_description
1 polymer ?
#
loop_
_entity_poly.entity_id
_entity_poly.type
_entity_poly.pdbx_seq_one_letter_code
_entity_poly.pdbx_strand_id
1 'polypeptide(L)'
;MTVYRLTRGINARDVALAHLCAIKKCLAGFNRFVISGMTPFSRSDTSGLFHCADNLLAQKCPKIVKAFQSRDWVLPKNLDRVYDSSLAQTQLGWYPQYGFENVLTLFDNDFAEVLPVIKKHSKTT
;
A
#
# COMPACT_ATOMS: atom_id res chain seq x y z
N MET A 1 8.18 2.22 -0.93
CA MET A 1 7.28 1.61 0.07
C MET A 1 5.88 2.23 0.05
N THR A 2 5.76 3.56 0.04
CA THR A 2 4.48 4.30 0.17
C THR A 2 3.40 3.88 -0.84
N VAL A 3 3.68 3.92 -2.16
CA VAL A 3 2.70 3.54 -3.19
C VAL A 3 2.26 2.07 -3.07
N TYR A 4 3.14 1.19 -2.59
CA TYR A 4 2.78 -0.21 -2.43
C TYR A 4 1.70 -0.43 -1.37
N ARG A 5 1.52 0.47 -0.39
CA ARG A 5 0.38 0.39 0.55
C ARG A 5 -0.98 0.54 -0.14
N LEU A 6 -1.03 1.08 -1.36
CA LEU A 6 -2.24 1.17 -2.18
C LEU A 6 -2.46 -0.02 -3.10
N THR A 7 -1.44 -0.86 -3.32
CA THR A 7 -1.49 -1.90 -4.35
C THR A 7 -1.22 -3.31 -3.86
N ARG A 8 -0.13 -3.55 -3.12
CA ARG A 8 0.30 -4.93 -2.78
C ARG A 8 0.94 -5.09 -1.41
N GLY A 9 1.32 -4.00 -0.78
CA GLY A 9 1.98 -3.97 0.51
C GLY A 9 0.99 -3.88 1.66
N ILE A 10 1.39 -4.41 2.82
CA ILE A 10 0.64 -4.32 4.07
C ILE A 10 1.59 -4.19 5.27
N ASN A 11 1.14 -3.55 6.36
CA ASN A 11 1.92 -3.50 7.60
C ASN A 11 1.86 -4.85 8.32
N ALA A 12 2.97 -5.28 8.94
CA ALA A 12 3.00 -6.54 9.68
C ALA A 12 1.97 -6.58 10.83
N ARG A 13 1.68 -5.44 11.46
CA ARG A 13 0.64 -5.31 12.50
C ARG A 13 -0.75 -5.63 11.95
N ASP A 14 -1.07 -5.17 10.73
CA ASP A 14 -2.33 -5.49 10.06
C ASP A 14 -2.43 -6.97 9.71
N VAL A 15 -1.32 -7.62 9.36
CA VAL A 15 -1.27 -9.07 9.11
C VAL A 15 -1.56 -9.84 10.40
N ALA A 16 -0.97 -9.45 11.53
CA ALA A 16 -1.24 -10.07 12.83
C ALA A 16 -2.72 -9.90 13.23
N LEU A 17 -3.29 -8.70 13.02
CA LEU A 17 -4.70 -8.43 13.26
C LEU A 17 -5.61 -9.30 12.36
N ALA A 18 -5.24 -9.53 11.10
CA ALA A 18 -6.01 -10.41 10.21
C ALA A 18 -6.09 -11.84 10.75
N HIS A 19 -4.98 -12.38 11.26
CA HIS A 19 -4.95 -13.71 11.87
C HIS A 19 -5.82 -13.77 13.13
N LEU A 20 -5.75 -12.73 13.99
CA LEU A 20 -6.61 -12.63 15.16
C LEU A 20 -8.09 -12.62 14.78
N CYS A 21 -8.48 -11.83 13.76
CA CYS A 21 -9.84 -11.80 13.24
C CYS A 21 -10.27 -13.15 12.67
N ALA A 22 -9.39 -13.84 11.94
CA ALA A 22 -9.67 -15.17 11.39
C ALA A 22 -9.96 -16.20 12.51
N ILE A 23 -9.15 -16.23 13.57
CA ILE A 23 -9.35 -17.10 14.74
C ILE A 23 -10.66 -16.76 15.43
N LYS A 24 -10.91 -15.48 15.72
CA LYS A 24 -12.13 -15.03 16.41
C LYS A 24 -13.41 -15.31 15.61
N LYS A 25 -13.36 -15.13 14.29
CA LYS A 25 -14.50 -15.39 13.41
C LYS A 25 -14.79 -16.88 13.28
N CYS A 26 -13.75 -17.72 13.35
CA CYS A 26 -13.84 -19.18 13.36
C CYS A 26 -14.79 -19.73 12.27
N LEU A 27 -14.57 -19.29 11.02
CA LEU A 27 -15.38 -19.73 9.89
C LEU A 27 -15.24 -21.23 9.66
N ALA A 28 -16.35 -21.89 9.30
CA ALA A 28 -16.34 -23.31 9.01
C ALA A 28 -15.57 -23.64 7.73
N GLY A 29 -14.99 -24.84 7.68
CA GLY A 29 -14.28 -25.36 6.50
C GLY A 29 -12.93 -24.68 6.24
N PHE A 30 -12.43 -24.82 5.01
CA PHE A 30 -11.18 -24.21 4.57
C PHE A 30 -11.46 -22.89 3.83
N ASN A 31 -11.00 -21.79 4.41
CA ASN A 31 -11.17 -20.45 3.86
C ASN A 31 -9.80 -19.85 3.51
N ARG A 32 -9.72 -19.14 2.39
CA ARG A 32 -8.49 -18.47 1.95
C ARG A 32 -8.78 -17.01 1.63
N PHE A 33 -7.96 -16.13 2.18
CA PHE A 33 -8.11 -14.68 2.06
C PHE A 33 -6.81 -14.03 1.57
N VAL A 34 -6.96 -12.98 0.77
CA VAL A 34 -5.85 -12.07 0.46
C VAL A 34 -5.79 -11.01 1.56
N ILE A 35 -4.62 -10.88 2.17
CA ILE A 35 -4.35 -9.89 3.22
C ILE A 35 -3.40 -8.84 2.64
N SER A 36 -3.93 -7.65 2.36
CA SER A 36 -3.21 -6.52 1.79
C SER A 36 -3.75 -5.18 2.32
N GLY A 37 -2.99 -4.09 2.13
CA GLY A 37 -3.51 -2.74 2.38
C GLY A 37 -4.80 -2.45 1.62
N MET A 38 -5.54 -1.42 2.05
CA MET A 38 -6.76 -0.99 1.37
C MET A 38 -6.39 -0.35 0.03
N THR A 39 -7.04 -0.84 -1.04
CA THR A 39 -6.84 -0.33 -2.41
C THR A 39 -8.00 0.58 -2.80
N PRO A 40 -7.74 1.79 -3.35
CA PRO A 40 -8.76 2.63 -3.97
C PRO A 40 -9.06 2.21 -5.43
N PHE A 41 -8.35 1.20 -5.93
CA PHE A 41 -8.44 0.75 -7.32
C PHE A 41 -9.41 -0.41 -7.46
N SER A 42 -10.10 -0.44 -8.59
CA SER A 42 -10.95 -1.53 -9.02
C SER A 42 -10.34 -2.25 -10.22
N ARG A 43 -10.98 -3.34 -10.67
CA ARG A 43 -10.53 -4.09 -11.85
C ARG A 43 -10.47 -3.24 -13.13
N SER A 44 -11.34 -2.25 -13.29
CA SER A 44 -11.33 -1.37 -14.48
C SER A 44 -10.08 -0.48 -14.55
N ASP A 45 -9.42 -0.28 -13.42
CA ASP A 45 -8.24 0.57 -13.33
C ASP A 45 -6.94 -0.14 -13.76
N THR A 46 -6.94 -1.47 -13.87
CA THR A 46 -5.68 -2.25 -14.01
C THR A 46 -4.88 -1.92 -15.26
N SER A 47 -5.57 -1.65 -16.39
CA SER A 47 -4.90 -1.21 -17.62
C SER A 47 -4.23 0.15 -17.43
N GLY A 48 -4.92 1.09 -16.78
CA GLY A 48 -4.37 2.40 -16.44
C GLY A 48 -3.20 2.31 -15.46
N LEU A 49 -3.29 1.45 -14.44
CA LEU A 49 -2.17 1.19 -13.53
C LEU A 49 -0.95 0.63 -14.24
N PHE A 50 -1.12 -0.25 -15.23
CA PHE A 50 0.00 -0.79 -15.97
C PHE A 50 0.62 0.24 -16.93
N HIS A 51 -0.19 0.97 -17.69
CA HIS A 51 0.37 1.84 -18.74
C HIS A 51 0.66 3.27 -18.28
N CYS A 52 -0.09 3.81 -17.32
CA CYS A 52 -0.05 5.22 -16.92
C CYS A 52 -0.44 5.40 -15.42
N ALA A 53 0.29 4.71 -14.54
CA ALA A 53 0.00 4.68 -13.10
C ALA A 53 -0.02 6.07 -12.46
N ASP A 54 0.86 6.97 -12.88
CA ASP A 54 0.98 8.33 -12.36
C ASP A 54 -0.28 9.16 -12.61
N ASN A 55 -0.86 9.06 -13.80
CA ASN A 55 -2.12 9.74 -14.13
C ASN A 55 -3.26 9.24 -13.25
N LEU A 56 -3.36 7.93 -13.06
CA LEU A 56 -4.42 7.34 -12.24
C LEU A 56 -4.22 7.63 -10.74
N LEU A 57 -2.98 7.66 -10.27
CA LEU A 57 -2.63 8.10 -8.91
C LEU A 57 -3.02 9.57 -8.69
N ALA A 58 -2.81 10.44 -9.67
CA ALA A 58 -3.23 11.84 -9.59
C ALA A 58 -4.76 11.98 -9.48
N GLN A 59 -5.51 11.15 -10.19
CA GLN A 59 -6.97 11.16 -10.15
C GLN A 59 -7.54 10.59 -8.85
N LYS A 60 -7.05 9.41 -8.41
CA LYS A 60 -7.67 8.67 -7.29
C LYS A 60 -7.00 8.89 -5.94
N CYS A 61 -5.73 9.28 -5.93
CA CYS A 61 -4.91 9.36 -4.73
C CYS A 61 -4.18 10.72 -4.62
N PRO A 62 -4.86 11.87 -4.73
CA PRO A 62 -4.18 13.18 -4.79
C PRO A 62 -3.27 13.47 -3.60
N LYS A 63 -3.58 12.91 -2.42
CA LYS A 63 -2.73 13.01 -1.21
C LYS A 63 -1.34 12.39 -1.40
N ILE A 64 -1.23 11.23 -2.06
CA ILE A 64 0.07 10.58 -2.28
C ILE A 64 0.89 11.37 -3.31
N VAL A 65 0.23 11.92 -4.33
CA VAL A 65 0.88 12.77 -5.34
C VAL A 65 1.47 14.02 -4.71
N LYS A 66 0.71 14.71 -3.86
CA LYS A 66 1.19 15.88 -3.12
C LYS A 66 2.38 15.53 -2.22
N ALA A 67 2.32 14.38 -1.54
CA ALA A 67 3.41 13.94 -0.67
C ALA A 67 4.70 13.61 -1.43
N PHE A 68 4.59 13.08 -2.64
CA PHE A 68 5.74 12.83 -3.51
C PHE A 68 6.34 14.14 -4.02
N GLN A 69 5.49 15.07 -4.49
CA GLN A 69 5.92 16.39 -4.96
C GLN A 69 6.64 17.18 -3.88
N SER A 70 6.13 17.20 -2.64
CA SER A 70 6.77 17.95 -1.55
C SER A 70 8.12 17.39 -1.09
N ARG A 71 8.49 16.19 -1.57
CA ARG A 71 9.76 15.51 -1.25
C ARG A 71 10.65 15.37 -2.48
N ASP A 72 10.30 16.01 -3.60
CA ASP A 72 10.96 15.86 -4.89
C ASP A 72 11.10 14.38 -5.34
N TRP A 73 10.10 13.56 -5.00
CA TRP A 73 10.03 12.17 -5.40
C TRP A 73 9.27 11.97 -6.70
N VAL A 74 9.71 11.00 -7.50
CA VAL A 74 9.08 10.65 -8.77
C VAL A 74 8.00 9.58 -8.54
N LEU A 75 6.81 9.80 -9.07
CA LEU A 75 5.74 8.81 -9.09
C LEU A 75 6.09 7.65 -10.04
N PRO A 76 5.72 6.40 -9.71
CA PRO A 76 5.89 5.29 -10.64
C PRO A 76 5.01 5.47 -11.88
N LYS A 77 5.56 5.15 -13.06
CA LYS A 77 4.83 5.18 -14.34
C LYS A 77 3.99 3.91 -14.58
N ASN A 78 4.37 2.80 -13.94
CA ASN A 78 3.72 1.50 -14.06
C ASN A 78 3.57 0.87 -12.67
N LEU A 79 2.42 0.24 -12.44
CA LEU A 79 2.12 -0.62 -11.30
C LEU A 79 1.54 -1.93 -11.83
N ASP A 80 2.28 -3.02 -11.64
CA ASP A 80 2.00 -4.32 -12.26
C ASP A 80 0.88 -5.12 -11.58
N ARG A 81 0.66 -4.88 -10.28
CA ARG A 81 -0.22 -5.71 -9.45
C ARG A 81 -0.97 -4.89 -8.43
N VAL A 82 -2.24 -5.26 -8.23
CA VAL A 82 -3.10 -4.84 -7.12
C VAL A 82 -3.71 -6.07 -6.46
N TYR A 83 -3.71 -6.09 -5.13
CA TYR A 83 -4.34 -7.11 -4.30
C TYR A 83 -5.65 -6.57 -3.75
N ASP A 84 -6.70 -7.37 -3.87
CA ASP A 84 -8.03 -7.06 -3.37
C ASP A 84 -8.30 -7.86 -2.09
N SER A 85 -8.35 -7.16 -0.96
CA SER A 85 -8.61 -7.75 0.35
C SER A 85 -10.07 -7.64 0.79
N SER A 86 -10.99 -7.25 -0.11
CA SER A 86 -12.41 -7.02 0.22
C SER A 86 -13.10 -8.25 0.81
N LEU A 87 -12.73 -9.46 0.37
CA LEU A 87 -13.30 -10.70 0.94
C LEU A 87 -12.88 -10.89 2.41
N ALA A 88 -11.61 -10.60 2.75
CA ALA A 88 -11.14 -10.66 4.13
C ALA A 88 -11.87 -9.63 5.00
N GLN A 89 -12.09 -8.43 4.46
CA GLN A 89 -12.78 -7.36 5.17
C GLN A 89 -14.22 -7.73 5.49
N THR A 90 -14.95 -8.21 4.49
CA THR A 90 -16.37 -8.58 4.64
C THR A 90 -16.57 -9.83 5.50
N GLN A 91 -15.77 -10.88 5.31
CA GLN A 91 -15.98 -12.16 5.99
C GLN A 91 -15.37 -12.20 7.40
N LEU A 92 -14.21 -11.57 7.61
CA LEU A 92 -13.52 -11.58 8.90
C LEU A 92 -13.82 -10.36 9.77
N GLY A 93 -14.44 -9.31 9.21
CA GLY A 93 -14.57 -8.01 9.90
C GLY A 93 -13.22 -7.35 10.17
N TRP A 94 -12.20 -7.67 9.37
CA TRP A 94 -10.84 -7.15 9.50
C TRP A 94 -10.64 -5.95 8.57
N TYR A 95 -9.98 -4.89 9.03
CA TYR A 95 -9.65 -3.74 8.19
C TYR A 95 -8.19 -3.33 8.42
N PRO A 96 -7.39 -3.09 7.35
CA PRO A 96 -6.03 -2.62 7.51
C PRO A 96 -6.02 -1.18 8.06
N GLN A 97 -5.23 -0.96 9.11
CA GLN A 97 -5.19 0.30 9.85
C GLN A 97 -4.02 1.18 9.41
N TYR A 98 -2.96 0.61 8.85
CA TYR A 98 -1.71 1.32 8.56
C TYR A 98 -1.51 1.53 7.06
N GLY A 99 -2.15 2.59 6.55
CA GLY A 99 -2.09 3.04 5.15
C GLY A 99 -0.75 3.66 4.72
N PHE A 100 -0.76 4.33 3.57
CA PHE A 100 0.43 5.00 3.04
C PHE A 100 0.84 6.21 3.89
N GLU A 101 -0.11 6.84 4.56
CA GLU A 101 0.10 7.95 5.49
C GLU A 101 1.01 7.53 6.63
N ASN A 102 0.82 6.34 7.19
CA ASN A 102 1.70 5.82 8.24
C ASN A 102 3.14 5.64 7.73
N VAL A 103 3.33 5.21 6.48
CA VAL A 103 4.68 5.11 5.89
C VAL A 103 5.33 6.49 5.77
N LEU A 104 4.56 7.53 5.41
CA LEU A 104 5.06 8.90 5.36
C LEU A 104 5.41 9.42 6.76
N THR A 105 4.55 9.20 7.75
CA THR A 105 4.82 9.59 9.15
C THR A 105 6.09 8.91 9.67
N LEU A 106 6.28 7.61 9.42
CA LEU A 106 7.49 6.91 9.85
C LEU A 106 8.75 7.44 9.15
N PHE A 107 8.64 7.76 7.85
CA PHE A 107 9.74 8.36 7.10
C PHE A 107 10.10 9.75 7.65
N ASP A 108 9.12 10.62 7.88
CA ASP A 108 9.37 12.00 8.32
C ASP A 108 9.94 12.08 9.76
N ASN A 109 9.72 11.04 10.56
CA ASN A 109 10.27 10.92 11.92
C ASN A 109 11.56 10.07 11.97
N ASP A 110 12.17 9.75 10.83
CA ASP A 110 13.40 8.94 10.73
C ASP A 110 13.32 7.58 11.45
N PHE A 111 12.14 6.95 11.43
CA PHE A 111 11.93 5.68 12.11
C PHE A 111 12.50 4.51 11.31
N ALA A 112 13.24 3.61 11.97
CA ALA A 112 13.99 2.53 11.33
C ALA A 112 13.15 1.54 10.46
N GLU A 113 11.84 1.44 10.69
CA GLU A 113 10.92 0.65 9.84
C GLU A 113 10.85 1.18 8.40
N VAL A 114 11.10 2.48 8.19
CA VAL A 114 11.08 3.13 6.88
C VAL A 114 12.37 3.92 6.67
N LEU A 115 13.33 3.29 6.01
CA LEU A 115 14.65 3.88 5.78
C LEU A 115 14.60 5.07 4.80
N PRO A 116 15.40 6.12 5.05
CA PRO A 116 15.51 7.25 4.14
C PRO A 116 16.13 6.86 2.79
N VAL A 117 15.81 7.63 1.75
CA VAL A 117 16.47 7.47 0.45
C VAL A 117 17.91 7.95 0.57
N ILE A 118 18.87 7.02 0.62
CA ILE A 118 20.28 7.35 0.64
C ILE A 118 20.66 7.89 -0.76
N LYS A 119 20.90 9.19 -0.89
CA LYS A 119 21.46 9.77 -2.11
C LYS A 119 22.87 9.22 -2.31
N LYS A 120 23.07 8.34 -3.29
CA LYS A 120 24.42 7.97 -3.75
C LYS A 120 25.12 9.26 -4.19
N HIS A 121 26.14 9.70 -3.47
CA HIS A 121 27.03 10.72 -3.98
C HIS A 121 27.72 10.12 -5.20
N SER A 122 27.49 10.69 -6.38
CA SER A 122 28.29 10.36 -7.55
C SER A 122 29.74 10.68 -7.20
N LYS A 123 30.61 9.68 -7.20
CA LYS A 123 32.04 9.95 -7.26
C LYS A 123 32.28 10.66 -8.60
N THR A 124 32.47 11.97 -8.55
CA THR A 124 33.06 12.74 -9.64
C THR A 124 34.50 12.25 -9.80
N THR A 125 34.72 11.40 -10.80
CA THR A 125 36.02 11.23 -11.46
C THR A 125 36.21 12.32 -12.49
#